data_AF-A0A0H5RL92-F1
#
_entry.id   AF-A0A0H5RL92-F1
#
_cell.length_a   1.000
_cell.length_b   1.000
_cell.length_c   1.000
_cell.angle_alpha   90.00
_cell.angle_beta   90.00
_cell.angle_gamma   90.00
#
_symmetry.space_group_name_H-M   'P 1'
#
loop_
_entity.id
_entity.type
_entity.pdbx_description
1 polymer ?
#
loop_
_entity_poly.entity_id
_entity_poly.type
_entity_poly.pdbx_seq_one_letter_code
_entity_poly.pdbx_strand_id
1 'polypeptide(L)'
;PCAHHGATADIINLKNDYGETALLQAFFGNRFHILRILLDKGADPMIAGRYGNTPLYLAVKNDLSEEIIINIIDAARPKTVDILDQNGITEPSVCFSGKITHNDLSPFAHQGATS
;
A
#
# COMPACT_ATOMS: atom_id res chain seq x y z
N PRO A 1 -10.47 8.20 -24.92
CA PRO A 1 -11.01 7.99 -23.55
C PRO A 1 -10.26 8.90 -22.57
N CYS A 2 -10.96 9.95 -22.15
CA CYS A 2 -10.40 11.13 -21.50
C CYS A 2 -9.91 10.80 -20.08
N ALA A 3 -8.69 11.22 -19.76
CA ALA A 3 -8.08 11.12 -18.44
C ALA A 3 -8.80 12.04 -17.44
N HIS A 4 -9.91 11.57 -16.87
CA HIS A 4 -10.66 12.28 -15.82
C HIS A 4 -10.81 11.48 -14.51
N HIS A 5 -10.06 10.39 -14.33
CA HIS A 5 -10.09 9.61 -13.09
C HIS A 5 -8.90 9.89 -12.14
N GLY A 6 -8.02 10.85 -12.46
CA GLY A 6 -6.79 11.10 -11.70
C GLY A 6 -6.88 12.12 -10.55
N ALA A 7 -7.94 12.94 -10.49
CA ALA A 7 -7.98 14.09 -9.56
C ALA A 7 -8.75 13.83 -8.26
N THR A 8 -9.45 12.70 -8.12
CA THR A 8 -10.32 12.44 -6.96
C THR A 8 -9.63 11.68 -5.83
N ALA A 9 -8.51 11.02 -6.08
CA ALA A 9 -7.82 10.21 -5.08
C ALA A 9 -7.04 11.05 -4.05
N ASP A 10 -6.53 12.23 -4.43
CA ASP A 10 -5.77 13.07 -3.50
C ASP A 10 -6.64 13.90 -2.54
N ILE A 11 -7.89 14.20 -2.91
CA ILE A 11 -8.75 15.07 -2.09
C ILE A 11 -9.05 14.45 -0.71
N ILE A 12 -9.05 13.11 -0.63
CA ILE A 12 -9.43 12.38 0.58
C ILE A 12 -8.36 12.47 1.69
N ASN A 13 -7.13 12.76 1.27
CA ASN A 13 -5.95 12.85 2.12
C ASN A 13 -5.62 14.31 2.49
N LEU A 14 -6.41 15.27 2.00
CA LEU A 14 -6.25 16.67 2.34
C LEU A 14 -6.49 16.89 3.84
N LYS A 15 -5.68 17.80 4.38
CA LYS A 15 -5.83 18.31 5.73
C LYS A 15 -6.72 19.54 5.71
N ASN A 16 -7.64 19.63 6.66
CA ASN A 16 -8.37 20.86 6.94
C ASN A 16 -7.45 21.93 7.57
N ASP A 17 -7.98 23.12 7.85
CA ASP A 17 -7.24 24.21 8.50
C ASP A 17 -6.70 23.85 9.89
N TYR A 18 -7.28 22.83 10.52
CA TYR A 18 -6.81 22.27 11.79
C TYR A 18 -5.71 21.22 11.62
N GLY A 19 -5.24 20.93 10.39
CA GLY A 19 -4.18 19.97 10.11
C GLY A 19 -4.63 18.50 10.18
N GLU A 20 -5.92 18.23 10.05
CA GLU A 20 -6.51 16.90 10.20
C GLU A 20 -7.15 16.43 8.89
N THR A 21 -7.01 15.14 8.60
CA THR A 21 -7.64 14.51 7.44
C THR A 21 -9.09 14.16 7.71
N ALA A 22 -9.87 13.94 6.64
CA ALA A 22 -11.24 13.45 6.74
C ALA A 22 -11.32 12.15 7.56
N LEU A 23 -10.31 11.28 7.44
CA LEU A 23 -10.22 10.04 8.19
C LEU A 23 -10.10 10.29 9.71
N LEU A 24 -9.28 11.26 10.12
CA LEU A 24 -9.13 11.64 11.54
C LEU A 24 -10.40 12.30 12.10
N GLN A 25 -11.08 13.11 11.30
CA GLN A 25 -12.35 13.75 11.67
C GLN A 25 -13.46 12.73 11.98
N ALA A 26 -13.44 11.55 11.34
CA ALA A 26 -14.38 10.48 11.62
C ALA A 26 -14.27 9.94 13.06
N PHE A 27 -13.08 9.99 13.67
CA PHE A 27 -12.87 9.58 15.07
C PHE A 27 -13.51 10.56 16.04
N PHE A 28 -13.34 11.87 15.83
CA PHE A 28 -13.92 12.90 16.71
C PHE A 28 -15.44 12.89 16.68
N GLY A 29 -16.05 12.54 15.54
CA GLY A 29 -17.50 12.40 15.41
C GLY A 29 -18.04 11.03 15.80
N ASN A 30 -17.19 10.06 16.20
CA ASN A 30 -17.56 8.66 16.41
C ASN A 30 -18.29 8.03 15.21
N ARG A 31 -17.95 8.48 13.98
CA ARG A 31 -18.65 8.14 12.73
C ARG A 31 -17.92 7.02 11.99
N PHE A 32 -17.92 5.83 12.57
CA PHE A 32 -17.18 4.68 12.02
C PHE A 32 -17.68 4.23 10.65
N HIS A 33 -18.95 4.46 10.32
CA HIS A 33 -19.47 4.21 8.98
C HIS A 33 -18.76 5.08 7.92
N ILE A 34 -18.54 6.36 8.23
CA ILE A 34 -17.79 7.28 7.35
C ILE A 34 -16.33 6.86 7.26
N LEU A 35 -15.73 6.44 8.38
CA LEU A 35 -14.36 5.90 8.40
C LEU A 35 -14.21 4.76 7.38
N ARG A 36 -15.13 3.78 7.35
CA ARG A 36 -15.08 2.67 6.38
C ARG A 36 -15.19 3.15 4.94
N ILE A 37 -16.10 4.08 4.66
CA ILE A 37 -16.25 4.66 3.32
C ILE A 37 -14.95 5.36 2.90
N LEU A 38 -14.32 6.11 3.80
CA LEU A 38 -13.07 6.81 3.49
C LEU A 38 -11.94 5.82 3.17
N LEU A 39 -11.79 4.76 3.97
CA LEU A 39 -10.81 3.70 3.70
C LEU A 39 -11.08 2.96 2.39
N ASP A 40 -12.35 2.66 2.07
CA ASP A 40 -12.76 2.06 0.80
C ASP A 40 -12.37 2.94 -0.40
N LYS A 41 -12.49 4.26 -0.23
CA LYS A 41 -12.08 5.26 -1.22
C LYS A 41 -10.57 5.50 -1.29
N GLY A 42 -9.77 4.77 -0.51
CA GLY A 42 -8.31 4.87 -0.52
C GLY A 42 -7.74 5.97 0.36
N ALA A 43 -8.45 6.37 1.42
CA ALA A 43 -7.88 7.24 2.44
C ALA A 43 -6.64 6.60 3.06
N ASP A 44 -5.56 7.36 3.12
CA ASP A 44 -4.28 6.90 3.65
C ASP A 44 -4.30 6.97 5.19
N PRO A 45 -4.28 5.82 5.88
CA PRO A 45 -4.27 5.78 7.34
C PRO A 45 -2.92 6.16 7.96
N MET A 46 -1.88 6.41 7.15
CA MET A 46 -0.56 6.83 7.64
C MET A 46 -0.48 8.34 7.90
N ILE A 47 -1.40 9.14 7.34
CA ILE A 47 -1.34 10.59 7.47
C ILE A 47 -1.73 11.01 8.89
N ALA A 48 -0.74 11.54 9.60
CA ALA A 48 -0.92 12.07 10.94
C ALA A 48 -1.59 13.45 10.95
N GLY A 49 -2.40 13.70 11.97
CA GLY A 49 -3.03 14.99 12.23
C GLY A 49 -2.06 16.03 12.80
N ARG A 50 -2.59 17.19 13.19
CA ARG A 50 -1.82 18.34 13.72
C ARG A 50 -0.92 18.01 14.90
N TYR A 51 -1.33 17.09 15.76
CA TYR A 51 -0.57 16.70 16.95
C TYR A 51 0.33 15.47 16.72
N GLY A 52 0.54 15.05 15.46
CA GLY A 52 1.22 13.79 15.16
C GLY A 52 0.36 12.54 15.43
N ASN A 53 -0.91 12.73 15.78
CA ASN A 53 -1.83 11.63 16.04
C ASN A 53 -2.16 10.92 14.72
N THR A 54 -1.77 9.66 14.60
CA THR A 54 -2.20 8.79 13.50
C THR A 54 -3.61 8.24 13.78
N PRO A 55 -4.36 7.86 12.73
CA PRO A 55 -5.62 7.13 12.87
C PRO A 55 -5.50 5.91 13.80
N LEU A 56 -4.39 5.17 13.71
CA LEU A 56 -4.12 4.03 14.59
C LEU A 56 -3.96 4.45 16.06
N TYR A 57 -3.23 5.55 16.32
CA TYR A 57 -3.08 6.08 17.67
C TYR A 57 -4.43 6.48 18.27
N LEU A 58 -5.29 7.13 17.49
CA LEU A 58 -6.64 7.49 17.95
C LEU A 58 -7.52 6.26 18.20
N ALA A 59 -7.39 5.21 17.38
CA ALA A 59 -8.14 3.98 17.57
C ALA A 59 -7.79 3.29 18.89
N VAL A 60 -6.50 3.18 19.20
CA VAL A 60 -6.02 2.57 20.45
C VAL A 60 -6.32 3.46 21.66
N LYS A 61 -6.08 4.77 21.56
CA LYS A 61 -6.30 5.71 22.68
C LYS A 61 -7.75 5.75 23.14
N ASN A 62 -8.70 5.64 22.21
CA ASN A 62 -10.14 5.70 22.51
C ASN A 62 -10.75 4.31 22.76
N ASP A 63 -9.94 3.26 22.88
CA ASP A 63 -10.38 1.87 23.10
C ASP A 63 -11.45 1.44 22.08
N LEU A 64 -11.19 1.72 20.79
CA LEU A 64 -12.12 1.39 19.72
C LEU A 64 -12.16 -0.10 19.44
N SER A 65 -13.28 -0.56 18.88
CA SER A 65 -13.47 -1.94 18.50
C SER A 65 -12.35 -2.45 17.58
N GLU A 66 -11.93 -3.69 17.81
CA GLU A 66 -10.89 -4.37 17.03
C GLU A 66 -11.16 -4.31 15.52
N GLU A 67 -12.43 -4.35 15.10
CA GLU A 67 -12.83 -4.22 13.69
C GLU A 67 -12.30 -2.93 13.03
N ILE A 68 -12.34 -1.79 13.74
CA ILE A 68 -11.86 -0.51 13.22
C ILE A 68 -10.34 -0.52 13.12
N ILE A 69 -9.67 -1.07 14.14
CA ILE A 69 -8.21 -1.22 14.15
C ILE A 69 -7.75 -2.10 12.99
N ILE A 70 -8.43 -3.23 12.74
CA ILE A 70 -8.15 -4.13 11.63
C ILE A 70 -8.33 -3.41 10.29
N ASN A 71 -9.43 -2.67 10.10
CA ASN A 71 -9.67 -1.94 8.85
C ASN A 71 -8.56 -0.90 8.55
N ILE A 72 -8.08 -0.19 9.58
CA ILE A 72 -6.99 0.80 9.44
C ILE A 72 -5.68 0.10 9.08
N ILE A 73 -5.37 -1.03 9.71
CA ILE A 73 -4.17 -1.81 9.42
C ILE A 73 -4.24 -2.39 8.01
N ASP A 74 -5.39 -2.90 7.59
CA ASP A 74 -5.59 -3.45 6.25
C ASP A 74 -5.41 -2.37 5.16
N ALA A 75 -5.99 -1.19 5.38
CA ALA A 75 -5.80 -0.05 4.49
C ALA A 75 -4.36 0.49 4.45
N ALA A 76 -3.58 0.27 5.52
CA ALA A 76 -2.16 0.65 5.58
C ALA A 76 -1.25 -0.35 4.86
N ARG A 77 -1.73 -1.56 4.56
CA ARG A 77 -0.96 -2.52 3.76
C ARG A 77 -0.91 -1.99 2.32
N PRO A 78 0.28 -1.93 1.70
CA PRO A 78 0.32 -1.71 0.26
C PRO A 78 -0.51 -2.81 -0.40
N LYS A 79 -1.53 -2.44 -1.17
CA LYS A 79 -2.28 -3.36 -2.02
C LYS A 79 -1.32 -3.89 -3.10
N THR A 80 -0.46 -4.84 -2.75
CA THR A 80 0.44 -5.51 -3.70
C THR A 80 -0.36 -6.56 -4.45
N VAL A 81 -1.01 -6.14 -5.51
CA VAL A 81 -1.47 -6.97 -6.63
C VAL A 81 -1.15 -6.09 -7.84
N ASP A 82 -0.15 -6.36 -8.67
CA ASP A 82 0.16 -7.61 -9.36
C ASP A 82 1.60 -7.49 -9.91
N ILE A 83 2.51 -8.43 -9.62
CA ILE A 83 3.76 -8.57 -10.41
C ILE A 83 3.62 -9.80 -11.29
N LEU A 84 2.54 -9.88 -12.07
CA LEU A 84 2.39 -10.89 -13.14
C LEU A 84 1.59 -10.30 -14.30
N ASP A 85 2.09 -9.22 -14.92
CA ASP A 85 1.73 -8.96 -16.33
C ASP A 85 3.00 -8.73 -17.17
N GLN A 86 3.46 -9.85 -17.73
CA GLN A 86 4.09 -10.00 -19.04
C GLN A 86 5.44 -9.33 -19.35
N ASN A 87 6.12 -8.67 -18.41
CA ASN A 87 7.55 -8.34 -18.57
C ASN A 87 8.33 -8.71 -17.31
N GLY A 88 8.82 -9.94 -17.27
CA GLY A 88 9.51 -10.55 -16.14
C GLY A 88 10.89 -9.98 -15.85
N ILE A 89 10.96 -8.79 -15.26
CA ILE A 89 12.11 -8.32 -14.49
C ILE A 89 11.68 -7.37 -13.35
N THR A 90 11.20 -7.95 -12.25
CA THR A 90 11.28 -7.27 -10.95
C THR A 90 12.00 -8.21 -9.99
N GLU A 91 13.24 -8.56 -10.32
CA GLU A 91 14.17 -9.04 -9.32
C GLU A 91 14.39 -7.91 -8.30
N PRO A 92 14.33 -8.18 -6.99
CA PRO A 92 14.79 -7.24 -5.99
C PRO A 92 16.32 -7.18 -6.11
N SER A 93 16.82 -6.30 -6.97
CA SER A 93 18.24 -5.97 -7.04
C SER A 93 18.65 -5.11 -5.84
N VAL A 94 18.55 -5.69 -4.64
CA VAL A 94 19.59 -5.50 -3.63
C VAL A 94 20.72 -6.43 -4.04
N CYS A 95 21.70 -5.84 -4.73
CA CYS A 95 22.93 -6.49 -5.14
C CYS A 95 23.75 -6.85 -3.89
N PHE A 96 23.41 -7.94 -3.21
CA PHE A 96 24.33 -8.60 -2.29
C PHE A 96 25.28 -9.42 -3.15
N SER A 97 26.43 -8.81 -3.47
CA SER A 97 27.58 -9.51 -4.02
C SER A 97 28.04 -10.55 -3.00
N GLY A 98 27.46 -11.74 -3.08
CA GLY A 98 27.75 -12.88 -2.24
C GLY A 98 27.52 -14.13 -3.05
N LYS A 99 28.58 -14.60 -3.71
CA LYS A 99 28.69 -15.90 -4.38
C LYS A 99 27.80 -16.95 -3.71
N ILE A 100 26.83 -17.49 -4.46
CA ILE A 100 26.35 -18.84 -4.21
C ILE A 100 26.51 -19.61 -5.51
N THR A 101 27.29 -20.68 -5.38
CA THR A 101 27.92 -21.46 -6.42
C THR A 101 27.18 -22.77 -6.67
N HIS A 102 27.34 -23.28 -7.89
CA HIS A 102 27.18 -24.66 -8.34
C HIS A 102 25.74 -25.16 -8.53
N ASN A 103 25.38 -25.48 -9.78
CA ASN A 103 25.59 -26.82 -10.34
C ASN A 103 24.68 -26.99 -11.57
N ASP A 104 25.23 -26.86 -12.78
CA ASP A 104 24.55 -27.40 -13.96
C ASP A 104 25.57 -28.02 -14.91
N LEU A 105 25.96 -29.24 -14.54
CA LEU A 105 26.48 -30.22 -15.49
C LEU A 105 25.28 -30.78 -16.26
N SER A 106 25.05 -30.29 -17.46
CA SER A 106 24.32 -31.03 -18.48
C SER A 106 25.11 -31.00 -19.81
N PRO A 107 25.63 -32.16 -20.27
CA PRO A 107 26.32 -32.32 -21.53
C PRO A 107 25.29 -32.47 -22.67
N PHE A 108 25.77 -32.50 -23.93
CA PHE A 108 25.01 -32.66 -25.18
C PHE A 108 24.67 -31.37 -25.95
N ALA A 109 25.71 -30.74 -26.50
CA ALA A 109 25.59 -30.04 -27.78
C ALA A 109 26.06 -30.99 -28.89
N HIS A 110 25.13 -31.74 -29.46
CA HIS A 110 25.32 -32.46 -30.71
C HIS A 110 24.51 -31.75 -31.80
N GLN A 111 25.14 -31.64 -32.98
CA GLN A 111 24.60 -31.20 -34.28
C GLN A 111 24.50 -29.67 -34.44
N GLY A 112 25.02 -29.04 -35.48
CA GLY A 112 25.36 -29.50 -36.83
C GLY A 112 24.56 -28.66 -37.83
N ALA A 113 25.23 -27.78 -38.59
CA ALA A 113 24.79 -27.16 -39.85
C ALA A 113 25.88 -26.14 -40.25
N THR A 114 26.74 -26.40 -41.24
CA THR A 114 26.59 -26.03 -42.68
C THR A 114 26.41 -24.52 -42.85
N SER A 115 27.23 -23.77 -43.59
CA SER A 115 28.00 -24.07 -44.79
C SER A 115 29.14 -23.05 -44.97
#